data_AF-K1S8J9-F1
#
_entry.id   AF-K1S8J9-F1
#
_cell.length_a   1.000
_cell.length_b   1.000
_cell.length_c   1.000
_cell.angle_alpha   90.00
_cell.angle_beta   90.00
_cell.angle_gamma   90.00
#
_symmetry.space_group_name_H-M   'P 1'
#
loop_
_entity.id
_entity.type
_entity.pdbx_description
1 polymer ?
#
loop_
_entity_poly.entity_id
_entity_poly.type
_entity_poly.pdbx_seq_one_letter_code
_entity_poly.pdbx_strand_id
1 'polypeptide(L)'
;VDFGGHTALSLIDKYDNLLVVRTFSKSRAMAGMRIGYAFGSKELIDAIKAVKFSYNSYTMNQATIETGVAAIKDDTYFKNTVSKIIETRENAKKELKKLGFSFTDSKTNFIFATHERMPAKEIFEKLKKKIFL
;
A
#
# COMPACT_ATOMS: atom_id res chain seq x y z
N VAL A 1 6.43 6.29 -5.60
CA VAL A 1 5.49 5.38 -4.90
C VAL A 1 6.25 4.78 -3.73
N ASP A 2 5.62 4.64 -2.56
CA ASP A 2 6.35 4.62 -1.28
C ASP A 2 7.36 3.46 -1.16
N PHE A 3 7.03 2.27 -1.65
CA PHE A 3 7.93 1.10 -1.64
C PHE A 3 8.79 0.96 -2.92
N GLY A 4 8.66 1.88 -3.88
CA GLY A 4 9.36 1.88 -5.18
C GLY A 4 8.45 2.28 -6.35
N GLY A 5 9.06 2.69 -7.47
CA GLY A 5 8.37 3.06 -8.71
C GLY A 5 7.96 4.54 -8.81
N HIS A 6 7.50 4.95 -10.00
CA HIS A 6 7.13 6.33 -10.32
C HIS A 6 5.68 6.64 -9.97
N THR A 7 5.43 7.87 -9.54
CA THR A 7 4.06 8.34 -9.27
C THR A 7 3.44 8.90 -10.55
N ALA A 8 2.15 8.67 -10.77
CA ALA A 8 1.39 9.28 -11.87
C ALA A 8 0.93 10.71 -11.56
N LEU A 9 1.37 11.30 -10.43
CA LEU A 9 0.91 12.63 -10.01
C LEU A 9 1.19 13.73 -11.03
N SER A 10 2.31 13.67 -11.75
CA SER A 10 2.63 14.65 -12.79
C SER A 10 1.68 14.60 -14.00
N LEU A 11 0.86 13.56 -14.12
CA LEU A 11 -0.08 13.40 -15.23
C LEU A 11 -1.44 14.06 -14.94
N ILE A 12 -1.72 14.46 -13.70
CA ILE A 12 -3.02 15.05 -13.34
C ILE A 12 -3.23 16.42 -14.00
N ASP A 13 -2.15 17.13 -14.32
CA ASP A 13 -2.20 18.41 -15.04
C ASP A 13 -2.38 18.22 -16.56
N LYS A 14 -2.23 16.98 -17.06
CA LYS A 14 -2.36 16.63 -18.49
C LYS A 14 -3.70 16.00 -18.82
N TYR A 15 -4.30 15.28 -17.87
CA TYR A 15 -5.51 14.50 -18.09
C TYR A 15 -6.55 14.81 -17.01
N ASP A 16 -7.58 15.57 -17.39
CA ASP A 16 -8.65 15.98 -16.47
C ASP A 16 -9.47 14.80 -15.91
N ASN A 17 -9.42 13.65 -16.59
CA ASN A 17 -10.10 12.40 -16.20
C ASN A 17 -9.20 11.46 -15.37
N LEU A 18 -8.00 11.89 -14.95
CA LEU A 18 -7.10 11.09 -14.12
C LEU A 18 -7.31 11.38 -12.63
N LEU A 19 -7.52 10.31 -11.85
CA LEU A 19 -7.54 10.35 -10.39
C LEU A 19 -6.42 9.46 -9.82
N VAL A 20 -5.53 10.04 -9.01
CA VAL A 20 -4.48 9.31 -8.29
C VAL A 20 -4.90 9.15 -6.84
N VAL A 21 -5.11 7.91 -6.40
CA VAL A 21 -5.51 7.58 -5.02
C VAL A 21 -4.33 7.10 -4.18
N ARG A 22 -4.36 7.41 -2.88
CA ARG A 22 -3.37 7.00 -1.89
C ARG A 22 -4.04 6.66 -0.56
N THR A 23 -3.33 5.90 0.27
CA THR A 23 -3.82 5.48 1.58
C THR A 23 -2.70 5.47 2.61
N PHE A 24 -3.07 5.69 3.88
CA PHE A 24 -2.17 5.50 5.01
C PHE A 24 -2.12 4.05 5.49
N SER A 25 -2.93 3.16 4.91
CA SER A 25 -3.11 1.79 5.42
C SER A 25 -1.87 0.91 5.31
N LYS A 26 -0.86 1.32 4.53
CA LYS A 26 0.31 0.50 4.19
C LYS A 26 1.59 1.17 4.69
N SER A 27 2.18 2.02 3.87
CA SER A 27 3.46 2.68 4.11
C SER A 27 3.48 3.60 5.34
N ARG A 28 2.32 4.10 5.77
CA ARG A 28 2.16 4.91 6.98
C ARG A 28 1.76 4.11 8.23
N ALA A 29 1.65 2.78 8.14
CA ALA A 29 1.29 1.89 9.26
C ALA A 29 -0.06 2.17 9.94
N MET A 30 -1.02 2.81 9.26
CA MET A 30 -2.32 3.20 9.83
C MET A 30 -3.50 2.44 9.22
N ALA A 31 -3.38 1.11 9.05
CA ALA A 31 -4.43 0.28 8.46
C ALA A 31 -5.77 0.41 9.21
N GLY A 32 -5.74 0.45 10.54
CA GLY A 32 -6.93 0.60 11.38
C GLY A 32 -7.59 1.98 11.34
N MET A 33 -6.85 3.03 10.94
CA MET A 33 -7.35 4.43 11.01
C MET A 33 -8.15 4.86 9.78
N ARG A 34 -8.16 4.04 8.72
CA ARG A 34 -9.01 4.24 7.54
C ARG A 34 -8.83 5.58 6.81
N ILE A 35 -7.58 6.05 6.74
CA ILE A 35 -7.25 7.30 6.04
C ILE A 35 -6.90 7.03 4.56
N GLY A 36 -7.60 7.71 3.67
CA GLY A 36 -7.38 7.71 2.23
C GLY A 36 -7.51 9.13 1.66
N TYR A 37 -6.85 9.38 0.54
CA TYR A 37 -6.85 10.68 -0.14
C TYR A 37 -6.64 10.50 -1.64
N ALA A 38 -7.05 11.50 -2.42
CA ALA A 38 -6.96 11.48 -3.87
C ALA A 38 -6.50 12.83 -4.43
N PHE A 39 -5.85 12.78 -5.58
CA PHE A 39 -5.46 13.93 -6.40
C PHE A 39 -6.11 13.79 -7.76
N GLY A 40 -6.64 14.87 -8.32
CA GLY A 40 -7.27 14.91 -9.63
C GLY A 40 -7.72 16.34 -9.96
N SER A 41 -8.34 16.51 -11.12
CA SER A 41 -8.89 17.79 -11.55
C SER A 41 -9.95 18.31 -10.55
N LYS A 42 -10.19 19.62 -10.57
CA LYS A 42 -11.21 20.25 -9.72
C LYS A 42 -12.59 19.59 -9.91
N GLU A 43 -12.96 19.31 -11.15
CA GLU A 43 -14.23 18.66 -11.50
C GLU A 43 -14.37 17.29 -10.85
N LEU A 44 -13.35 16.42 -10.95
CA LEU A 44 -13.35 15.10 -10.31
C LEU A 44 -13.44 15.20 -8.79
N ILE A 45 -12.69 16.12 -8.17
CA ILE A 45 -12.70 16.29 -6.73
C ILE A 45 -14.06 16.81 -6.24
N ASP A 46 -14.68 17.73 -6.97
CA ASP A 46 -16.00 18.25 -6.64
C ASP A 46 -17.09 17.17 -6.77
N ALA A 47 -17.02 16.33 -7.80
CA ALA A 47 -17.91 15.17 -7.95
C ALA A 47 -17.76 14.18 -6.78
N ILE A 48 -16.53 13.89 -6.34
CA ILE A 48 -16.28 13.03 -5.17
C ILE A 48 -16.85 13.66 -3.91
N LYS A 49 -16.65 14.97 -3.69
CA LYS A 49 -17.20 15.68 -2.52
C LYS A 49 -18.72 15.66 -2.51
N ALA A 50 -19.37 15.83 -3.66
CA ALA A 50 -20.82 15.80 -3.77
C ALA A 50 -21.41 14.47 -3.26
N VAL A 51 -20.76 13.34 -3.55
CA VAL A 51 -21.19 12.00 -3.09
C VAL A 51 -20.73 11.69 -1.67
N LYS A 52 -19.51 12.09 -1.30
CA LYS A 52 -18.87 11.76 -0.01
C LYS A 52 -19.75 12.15 1.18
N PHE A 53 -20.40 13.31 1.10
CA PHE A 53 -21.22 13.83 2.19
C PHE A 53 -22.68 13.36 2.15
N SER A 54 -23.11 12.65 1.10
CA SER A 54 -24.48 12.15 0.98
C SER A 54 -24.76 10.86 1.76
N TYR A 55 -23.72 10.04 2.01
CA TYR A 55 -23.89 8.73 2.65
C TYR A 55 -23.23 8.63 4.04
N ASN A 56 -22.28 9.51 4.39
CA ASN A 56 -21.61 9.47 5.68
C ASN A 56 -21.21 10.88 6.13
N SER A 57 -21.95 11.45 7.09
CA SER A 57 -21.74 12.81 7.60
C SER A 57 -20.40 12.98 8.35
N TYR A 58 -19.79 11.89 8.82
CA TYR A 58 -18.55 11.92 9.61
C TYR A 58 -17.57 10.83 9.16
N THR A 59 -16.97 11.00 7.97
CA THR A 59 -16.07 9.98 7.40
C THR A 59 -14.78 9.74 8.19
N MET A 60 -14.35 10.67 9.04
CA MET A 60 -13.13 10.58 9.86
C MET A 60 -13.35 11.33 11.18
N ASN A 61 -12.96 10.72 12.31
CA ASN A 61 -12.99 11.38 13.62
C ASN A 61 -11.74 12.25 13.85
N GLN A 62 -11.77 13.09 14.88
CA GLN A 62 -10.68 14.01 15.22
C GLN A 62 -9.35 13.27 15.47
N ALA A 63 -9.36 12.19 16.26
CA ALA A 63 -8.16 11.40 16.54
C ALA A 63 -7.51 10.84 15.26
N THR A 64 -8.32 10.40 14.30
CA THR A 64 -7.85 9.93 12.99
C THR A 64 -7.17 11.06 12.20
N ILE A 65 -7.72 12.28 12.23
CA ILE A 65 -7.13 13.43 11.54
C ILE A 65 -5.80 13.82 12.21
N GLU A 66 -5.79 13.96 13.53
CA GLU A 66 -4.61 14.37 14.30
C GLU A 66 -3.45 13.38 14.14
N THR A 67 -3.73 12.09 14.31
CA THR A 67 -2.71 11.05 14.11
C THR A 67 -2.27 10.95 12.65
N GLY A 68 -3.16 11.21 11.68
CA GLY A 68 -2.81 11.28 10.27
C GLY A 68 -1.83 12.42 9.97
N VAL A 69 -2.05 13.60 10.57
CA VAL A 69 -1.12 14.74 10.47
C VAL A 69 0.22 14.40 11.11
N ALA A 70 0.22 13.79 12.30
CA ALA A 70 1.45 13.36 12.97
C ALA A 70 2.25 12.35 12.11
N ALA A 71 1.57 11.38 11.50
CA ALA A 71 2.19 10.38 10.62
C ALA A 71 2.77 10.96 9.32
N ILE A 72 2.26 12.09 8.83
CA ILE A 72 2.89 12.83 7.72
C ILE A 72 4.16 13.54 8.21
N LYS A 73 4.09 14.19 9.37
CA LYS A 73 5.18 15.01 9.93
C LYS A 73 6.40 14.17 10.35
N ASP A 74 6.18 12.93 10.79
CA ASP A 74 7.26 12.01 11.14
C ASP A 74 7.85 11.31 9.89
N ASP A 75 8.58 12.09 9.09
CA ASP A 75 9.21 11.62 7.87
C ASP A 75 10.37 10.65 8.14
N THR A 76 11.07 10.80 9.27
CA THR A 76 12.17 9.92 9.68
C THR A 76 11.67 8.50 9.95
N TYR A 77 10.62 8.35 10.78
CA TYR A 77 10.03 7.04 11.05
C TYR A 77 9.50 6.40 9.76
N PHE A 78 8.83 7.19 8.92
CA PHE A 78 8.30 6.75 7.63
C PHE A 78 9.41 6.19 6.72
N LYS A 79 10.47 6.97 6.46
CA LYS A 79 11.58 6.57 5.60
C LYS A 79 12.31 5.34 6.14
N ASN A 80 12.55 5.29 7.45
CA ASN A 80 13.20 4.14 8.09
C ASN A 80 12.37 2.87 7.94
N THR A 81 11.05 2.95 8.16
CA THR A 81 10.15 1.80 8.04
C THR A 81 10.05 1.32 6.59
N VAL A 82 9.91 2.24 5.63
CA VAL A 82 9.91 1.93 4.20
C VAL A 82 11.21 1.25 3.78
N SER A 83 12.37 1.77 4.21
CA SER A 83 13.67 1.20 3.88
C SER A 83 13.80 -0.25 4.39
N LYS A 84 13.43 -0.50 5.65
CA LYS A 84 13.44 -1.86 6.23
C LYS A 84 12.55 -2.84 5.46
N ILE A 85 11.36 -2.41 5.03
CA ILE A 85 10.44 -3.23 4.23
C ILE A 85 11.04 -3.54 2.86
N ILE A 86 11.66 -2.56 2.21
CA ILE A 86 12.33 -2.74 0.91
C ILE A 86 13.50 -3.73 1.06
N GLU A 87 14.36 -3.54 2.05
CA GLU A 87 15.48 -4.44 2.32
C GLU A 87 15.01 -5.88 2.59
N THR A 88 13.98 -6.02 3.44
CA THR A 88 13.37 -7.33 3.73
C THR A 88 12.83 -7.98 2.46
N ARG A 89 12.14 -7.22 1.60
CA ARG A 89 11.62 -7.71 0.32
C ARG A 89 12.75 -8.16 -0.61
N GLU A 90 13.81 -7.37 -0.76
CA GLU A 90 14.92 -7.74 -1.64
C GLU A 90 15.68 -8.97 -1.11
N ASN A 91 15.84 -9.11 0.20
CA ASN A 91 16.40 -10.31 0.81
C ASN A 91 15.48 -11.52 0.62
N ALA A 92 14.16 -11.37 0.83
CA ALA A 92 13.18 -12.42 0.60
C ALA A 92 13.16 -12.90 -0.86
N LYS A 93 13.31 -12.00 -1.85
CA LYS A 93 13.46 -12.37 -3.26
C LYS A 93 14.65 -13.31 -3.46
N LYS A 94 15.81 -13.01 -2.86
CA LYS A 94 17.02 -13.86 -2.97
C LYS A 94 16.77 -15.25 -2.41
N GLU A 95 16.18 -15.35 -1.22
CA GLU A 95 15.92 -16.65 -0.58
C GLU A 95 14.84 -17.45 -1.32
N LEU A 96 13.74 -16.82 -1.74
CA LEU A 96 12.71 -17.47 -2.54
C LEU A 96 13.27 -18.03 -3.86
N LYS A 97 14.16 -17.29 -4.52
CA LYS A 97 14.81 -17.76 -5.75
C LYS A 97 15.67 -19.02 -5.51
N LYS A 98 16.43 -19.06 -4.42
CA LYS A 98 17.22 -20.26 -4.03
C LYS A 98 16.34 -21.48 -3.79
N LEU A 99 15.12 -21.26 -3.29
CA LEU A 99 14.13 -22.30 -3.05
C LEU A 99 13.34 -22.72 -4.30
N GLY A 100 13.65 -22.17 -5.48
CA GLY A 100 12.99 -22.53 -6.75
C GLY A 100 11.67 -21.80 -7.01
N PHE A 101 11.39 -20.70 -6.30
CA PHE A 101 10.23 -19.86 -6.61
C PHE A 101 10.52 -18.90 -7.76
N SER A 102 9.48 -18.65 -8.55
CA SER A 102 9.41 -17.62 -9.59
C SER A 102 8.48 -16.49 -9.15
N PHE A 103 8.86 -15.24 -9.45
CA PHE A 103 8.11 -14.04 -9.11
C PHE A 103 8.55 -12.86 -9.99
N THR A 104 7.72 -11.82 -10.10
CA THR A 104 8.08 -10.56 -10.77
C THR A 104 8.92 -9.66 -9.86
N ASP A 105 9.57 -8.64 -10.42
CA ASP A 105 10.31 -7.64 -9.63
C ASP A 105 9.33 -6.71 -8.87
N SER A 106 8.77 -7.23 -7.77
CA SER A 106 7.82 -6.52 -6.95
C SER A 106 8.42 -5.21 -6.41
N LYS A 107 7.67 -4.12 -6.60
CA LYS A 107 7.88 -2.81 -5.96
C LYS A 107 6.83 -2.51 -4.88
N THR A 108 6.09 -3.54 -4.44
CA THR A 108 5.10 -3.44 -3.36
C THR A 108 5.73 -3.82 -2.01
N ASN A 109 4.93 -3.98 -0.96
CA ASN A 109 5.35 -4.55 0.33
C ASN A 109 5.07 -6.06 0.43
N PHE A 110 4.88 -6.76 -0.68
CA PHE A 110 4.72 -8.20 -0.75
C PHE A 110 5.37 -8.75 -2.03
N ILE A 111 5.49 -10.08 -2.13
CA ILE A 111 5.97 -10.76 -3.33
C ILE A 111 4.89 -11.74 -3.77
N PHE A 112 4.47 -11.66 -5.04
CA PHE A 112 3.60 -12.65 -5.64
C PHE A 112 4.47 -13.73 -6.26
N ALA A 113 4.60 -14.86 -5.55
CA ALA A 113 5.50 -15.94 -5.89
C ALA A 113 4.75 -17.24 -6.17
N THR A 114 5.27 -18.03 -7.11
CA THR A 114 4.81 -19.37 -7.43
C THR A 114 5.99 -20.33 -7.46
N HIS A 115 5.76 -21.61 -7.22
CA HIS A 115 6.78 -22.65 -7.28
C HIS A 115 6.46 -23.60 -8.42
N GLU A 116 7.46 -23.93 -9.24
CA GLU A 116 7.27 -24.71 -10.48
C GLU A 116 6.68 -26.11 -10.23
N ARG A 117 7.10 -26.75 -9.12
CA ARG A 117 6.78 -28.15 -8.83
C ARG A 117 5.72 -28.36 -7.75
N MET A 118 5.35 -27.31 -7.01
CA MET A 118 4.54 -27.45 -5.79
C MET A 118 3.36 -26.48 -5.84
N PRO A 119 2.11 -26.98 -5.82
CA PRO A 119 0.94 -26.12 -5.83
C PRO A 119 0.94 -25.16 -4.62
N ALA A 120 0.61 -23.88 -4.86
CA ALA A 120 0.59 -22.85 -3.82
C ALA A 120 -0.32 -23.23 -2.63
N LYS A 121 -1.44 -23.91 -2.90
CA LYS A 121 -2.37 -24.41 -1.86
C LYS A 121 -1.68 -25.37 -0.89
N GLU A 122 -0.87 -26.30 -1.38
CA GLU A 122 -0.17 -27.27 -0.53
C GLU A 122 0.87 -26.58 0.36
N ILE A 123 1.61 -25.62 -0.21
CA ILE A 123 2.58 -24.80 0.53
C ILE A 123 1.85 -24.03 1.64
N PHE A 124 0.74 -23.37 1.32
CA PHE A 124 -0.07 -22.63 2.27
C PHE A 124 -0.59 -23.51 3.41
N GLU A 125 -1.17 -24.68 3.11
CA GLU A 125 -1.69 -25.59 4.14
C GLU A 125 -0.58 -26.14 5.05
N LYS A 126 0.60 -26.45 4.49
CA LYS A 126 1.75 -26.88 5.30
C LYS A 126 2.29 -25.77 6.20
N LEU A 127 2.36 -24.54 5.71
CA LEU A 127 2.79 -23.38 6.52
C LEU A 127 1.77 -23.06 7.61
N LYS A 128 0.48 -23.07 7.28
CA LYS A 128 -0.62 -22.85 8.24
C LYS A 128 -0.53 -23.84 9.41
N LYS A 129 -0.33 -25.13 9.12
CA LYS A 129 -0.16 -26.16 10.16
C LYS A 129 1.04 -25.94 11.08
N LYS A 130 2.12 -25.26 10.63
CA LYS A 130 3.29 -24.97 11.46
C LYS A 130 3.17 -23.70 12.31
N ILE A 131 2.27 -22.79 11.94
CA ILE A 131 2.09 -21.51 12.65
C ILE A 131 1.01 -21.63 13.73
N PHE A 132 0.02 -22.48 13.50
CA PHE A 132 -1.16 -22.63 14.37
C PHE A 132 -1.19 -23.95 15.17
N LEU A 133 -0.15 -24.78 15.07
CA LEU A 133 0.12 -25.93 15.94
C LEU A 133 1.56 -25.82 16.45
#